data_AF-A0A756I339-F1
#
_entry.id   AF-A0A756I339-F1
#
_cell.length_a   1.000
_cell.length_b   1.000
_cell.length_c   1.000
_cell.angle_alpha   90.00
_cell.angle_beta   90.00
_cell.angle_gamma   90.00
#
_symmetry.space_group_name_H-M   'P 1'
#
loop_
_entity.id
_entity.type
_entity.pdbx_description
1 polymer ?
#
loop_
_entity_poly.entity_id
_entity_poly.type
_entity_poly.pdbx_seq_one_letter_code
_entity_poly.pdbx_strand_id
1 'polypeptide(L)'
;MIFLLNVLFRFLHMLMVLLPPQSAFRLWLRQRAEDALLMEHVATDIRLAGKVLSQTFRYGSETVPGAELFVEHTLFYAAHSLGGRLFQGLSSRWPAWLLLELESRGTCLDESIWCEGRSSGFRDAYYIRTAGEYVSMATDR
;
A
#
# COMPACT_ATOMS: atom_id res chain seq x y z
N MET A 1 2.51 -45.03 -24.64
CA MET A 1 1.48 -44.10 -24.10
C MET A 1 1.40 -44.12 -22.57
N ILE A 2 1.35 -45.29 -21.93
CA ILE A 2 1.26 -45.43 -20.46
C ILE A 2 2.41 -44.75 -19.71
N PHE A 3 3.65 -44.85 -20.23
CA PHE A 3 4.83 -44.23 -19.60
C PHE A 3 4.77 -42.70 -19.58
N LEU A 4 4.32 -42.09 -20.67
CA LEU A 4 4.16 -40.63 -20.80
C LEU A 4 3.09 -40.09 -19.85
N LEU A 5 1.97 -40.80 -19.74
CA LEU A 5 0.90 -40.51 -18.78
C LEU A 5 1.41 -40.57 -17.34
N ASN A 6 2.25 -41.55 -17.01
CA ASN A 6 2.79 -41.74 -15.66
C ASN A 6 3.79 -40.64 -15.27
N VAL A 7 4.62 -40.21 -16.22
CA VAL A 7 5.52 -39.05 -16.05
C VAL A 7 4.72 -37.77 -15.87
N LEU A 8 3.69 -37.55 -16.70
CA LEU A 8 2.81 -36.39 -16.59
C LEU A 8 2.08 -36.36 -15.23
N PHE A 9 1.58 -37.50 -14.77
CA PHE A 9 0.87 -37.62 -13.50
C PHE A 9 1.77 -37.35 -12.30
N ARG A 10 3.01 -37.87 -12.31
CA ARG A 10 4.01 -37.55 -11.27
C ARG A 10 4.39 -36.08 -11.28
N PHE A 11 4.47 -35.46 -12.45
CA PHE A 11 4.76 -34.03 -12.58
C PHE A 11 3.62 -33.18 -12.02
N LEU A 12 2.37 -33.51 -12.37
CA LEU A 12 1.16 -32.87 -11.83
C LEU A 12 1.04 -33.06 -10.32
N HIS A 13 1.32 -34.25 -9.82
CA HIS A 13 1.31 -34.56 -8.39
C HIS A 13 2.41 -33.80 -7.63
N MET A 14 3.64 -33.76 -8.16
CA MET A 14 4.71 -32.91 -7.63
C MET A 14 4.29 -31.43 -7.63
N LEU A 15 3.66 -30.95 -8.70
CA LEU A 15 3.17 -29.58 -8.78
C LEU A 15 2.11 -29.29 -7.71
N MET A 16 1.16 -30.22 -7.49
CA MET A 16 0.15 -30.10 -6.43
C MET A 16 0.75 -30.12 -5.02
N VAL A 17 1.87 -30.83 -4.81
CA VAL A 17 2.57 -30.89 -3.52
C VAL A 17 3.46 -29.64 -3.30
N LEU A 18 4.01 -29.07 -4.38
CA LEU A 18 4.86 -27.87 -4.36
C LEU A 18 4.06 -26.56 -4.37
N LEU A 19 2.83 -26.58 -4.87
CA LEU A 19 1.91 -25.46 -4.76
C LEU A 19 1.52 -25.31 -3.29
N PRO A 20 1.75 -24.15 -2.65
CA PRO A 20 1.24 -23.90 -1.31
C PRO A 20 -0.27 -24.19 -1.31
N PRO A 21 -0.84 -24.67 -0.19
CA PRO A 21 -2.25 -25.03 -0.12
C PRO A 21 -3.07 -23.93 -0.78
N GLN A 22 -3.98 -24.29 -1.70
CA GLN A 22 -4.63 -23.33 -2.61
C GLN A 22 -5.23 -22.10 -1.87
N SER A 23 -5.59 -22.27 -0.60
CA SER A 23 -6.00 -21.20 0.31
C SER A 23 -4.90 -20.15 0.57
N ALA A 24 -3.67 -20.57 0.86
CA ALA A 24 -2.52 -19.68 1.05
C ALA A 24 -2.14 -18.95 -0.23
N PHE A 25 -2.23 -19.61 -1.39
CA PHE A 25 -1.99 -18.96 -2.68
C PHE A 25 -3.05 -17.89 -2.99
N ARG A 26 -4.33 -18.17 -2.73
CA ARG A 26 -5.42 -17.18 -2.90
C ARG A 26 -5.27 -16.00 -1.96
N LEU A 27 -4.95 -16.25 -0.68
CA LEU A 27 -4.70 -15.19 0.30
C LEU A 27 -3.51 -14.31 -0.12
N TRP A 28 -2.43 -14.94 -0.57
CA TRP A 28 -1.26 -14.23 -1.08
C TRP A 28 -1.59 -13.35 -2.29
N LEU A 29 -2.30 -13.89 -3.29
CA LEU A 29 -2.73 -13.11 -4.46
C LEU A 29 -3.64 -11.95 -4.08
N ARG A 30 -4.60 -12.18 -3.18
CA ARG A 30 -5.50 -11.13 -2.71
C ARG A 30 -4.71 -10.01 -2.03
N GLN A 31 -3.79 -10.36 -1.12
CA GLN A 31 -2.95 -9.38 -0.43
C GLN A 31 -2.09 -8.58 -1.41
N ARG A 32 -1.55 -9.24 -2.45
CA ARG A 32 -0.84 -8.56 -3.54
C ARG A 32 -1.72 -7.59 -4.31
N ALA A 33 -2.94 -8.00 -4.66
CA ALA A 33 -3.88 -7.12 -5.36
C ALA A 33 -4.25 -5.90 -4.51
N GLU A 34 -4.52 -6.10 -3.21
CA GLU A 34 -4.84 -5.01 -2.27
C GLU A 34 -3.67 -4.03 -2.11
N ASP A 35 -2.43 -4.53 -2.01
CA ASP A 35 -1.23 -3.68 -1.98
C ASP A 35 -1.06 -2.89 -3.29
N ALA A 36 -1.29 -3.54 -4.45
CA ALA A 36 -1.16 -2.89 -5.76
C ALA A 36 -2.16 -1.75 -5.95
N LEU A 37 -3.43 -1.99 -5.60
CA LEU A 37 -4.50 -1.00 -5.67
C LEU A 37 -4.22 0.20 -4.76
N LEU A 38 -3.63 -0.04 -3.58
CA LEU A 38 -3.21 1.03 -2.69
C LEU A 38 -2.11 1.87 -3.31
N MET A 39 -1.07 1.25 -3.87
CA MET A 39 0.03 2.01 -4.49
C MET A 39 -0.43 2.79 -5.72
N GLU A 40 -1.38 2.25 -6.49
CA GLU A 40 -2.01 2.96 -7.61
C GLU A 40 -2.78 4.19 -7.13
N HIS A 41 -3.57 4.06 -6.06
CA HIS A 41 -4.26 5.20 -5.44
C HIS A 41 -3.28 6.26 -4.96
N VAL A 42 -2.27 5.86 -4.19
CA VAL A 42 -1.23 6.77 -3.69
C VAL A 42 -0.54 7.50 -4.85
N ALA A 43 -0.15 6.79 -5.90
CA ALA A 43 0.46 7.41 -7.08
C ALA A 43 -0.50 8.40 -7.78
N THR A 44 -1.78 8.06 -7.84
CA THR A 44 -2.81 8.91 -8.46
C THR A 44 -3.03 10.18 -7.65
N ASP A 45 -3.10 10.06 -6.33
CA ASP A 45 -3.29 11.16 -5.38
C ASP A 45 -2.09 12.11 -5.40
N ILE A 46 -0.86 11.59 -5.37
CA ILE A 46 0.35 12.41 -5.55
C ILE A 46 0.30 13.16 -6.88
N ARG A 47 -0.04 12.47 -7.97
CA ARG A 47 -0.12 13.10 -9.30
C ARG A 47 -1.20 14.19 -9.33
N LEU A 48 -2.33 13.97 -8.69
CA LEU A 48 -3.45 14.91 -8.64
C LEU A 48 -3.08 16.14 -7.81
N ALA A 49 -2.54 15.94 -6.61
CA ALA A 49 -2.04 17.01 -5.73
C ALA A 49 -0.98 17.85 -6.45
N GLY A 50 -0.01 17.21 -7.11
CA GLY A 50 1.01 17.91 -7.90
C GLY A 50 0.44 18.72 -9.07
N LYS A 51 -0.61 18.23 -9.74
CA LYS A 51 -1.30 18.99 -10.80
C LYS A 51 -1.97 20.23 -10.24
N VAL A 52 -2.73 20.10 -9.16
CA VAL A 52 -3.41 21.23 -8.51
C VAL A 52 -2.39 22.27 -8.04
N LEU A 53 -1.33 21.82 -7.36
CA LEU A 53 -0.25 22.69 -6.92
C LEU A 53 0.41 23.45 -8.08
N SER A 54 0.69 22.75 -9.19
CA SER A 54 1.28 23.37 -10.39
C SER A 54 0.35 24.41 -11.04
N GLN A 55 -0.96 24.21 -10.97
CA GLN A 55 -1.95 25.16 -11.48
C GLN A 55 -2.00 26.41 -10.59
N THR A 56 -2.02 26.24 -9.27
CA THR A 56 -2.01 27.36 -8.31
C THR A 56 -0.79 28.27 -8.54
N PHE A 57 0.41 27.69 -8.70
CA PHE A 57 1.63 28.47 -8.98
C PHE A 57 1.60 29.19 -10.33
N ARG A 58 1.06 28.57 -11.38
CA ARG A 58 1.02 29.16 -12.73
C ARG A 58 0.05 30.34 -12.84
N TYR A 59 -1.07 30.30 -12.13
CA TYR A 59 -2.12 31.29 -12.26
C TYR A 59 -2.07 32.40 -11.22
N GLY A 60 -1.26 32.28 -10.16
CA GLY A 60 -0.64 33.35 -9.35
C GLY A 60 -1.53 34.41 -8.67
N SER A 61 -2.80 34.51 -9.02
CA SER A 61 -3.74 35.58 -8.64
C SER A 61 -5.19 35.10 -8.59
N GLU A 62 -5.55 34.03 -9.31
CA GLU A 62 -6.82 33.31 -9.13
C GLU A 62 -6.53 31.99 -8.40
N THR A 63 -6.23 32.08 -7.11
CA THR A 63 -6.18 30.89 -6.25
C THR A 63 -7.57 30.25 -6.25
N VAL A 64 -7.69 29.08 -6.86
CA VAL A 64 -8.91 28.26 -6.75
C VAL A 64 -9.16 28.05 -5.25
N PRO A 65 -10.29 28.55 -4.70
CA PRO A 65 -10.53 28.47 -3.27
C PRO A 65 -10.52 27.01 -2.83
N GLY A 66 -9.71 26.70 -1.81
CA GLY A 66 -9.56 25.35 -1.27
C GLY A 66 -8.52 24.46 -1.96
N ALA A 67 -7.79 24.96 -2.98
CA ALA A 67 -6.76 24.17 -3.65
C ALA A 67 -5.61 23.76 -2.70
N GLU A 68 -5.18 24.64 -1.80
CA GLU A 68 -4.16 24.33 -0.80
C GLU A 68 -4.66 23.24 0.14
N LEU A 69 -5.81 23.45 0.80
CA LEU A 69 -6.43 22.45 1.67
C LEU A 69 -6.63 21.10 0.97
N PHE A 70 -7.02 21.12 -0.30
CA PHE A 70 -7.15 19.92 -1.12
C PHE A 70 -5.81 19.18 -1.27
N VAL A 71 -4.75 19.89 -1.64
CA VAL A 71 -3.40 19.32 -1.78
C VAL A 71 -2.92 18.76 -0.45
N GLU A 72 -3.04 19.51 0.63
CA GLU A 72 -2.65 19.07 1.98
C GLU A 72 -3.38 17.79 2.38
N HIS A 73 -4.71 17.78 2.24
CA HIS A 73 -5.55 16.64 2.62
C HIS A 73 -5.24 15.41 1.77
N THR A 74 -5.21 15.55 0.44
CA THR A 74 -4.94 14.44 -0.47
C THR A 74 -3.54 13.86 -0.23
N LEU A 75 -2.53 14.72 -0.07
CA LEU A 75 -1.16 14.27 0.17
C LEU A 75 -1.03 13.59 1.53
N PHE A 76 -1.64 14.14 2.58
CA PHE A 76 -1.65 13.56 3.92
C PHE A 76 -2.25 12.16 3.92
N TYR A 77 -3.43 11.96 3.33
CA TYR A 77 -4.10 10.66 3.35
C TYR A 77 -3.45 9.62 2.41
N ALA A 78 -2.84 10.07 1.31
CA ALA A 78 -1.99 9.20 0.49
C ALA A 78 -0.78 8.70 1.31
N ALA A 79 -0.10 9.59 2.03
CA ALA A 79 1.00 9.21 2.90
C ALA A 79 0.55 8.32 4.07
N HIS A 80 -0.59 8.64 4.71
CA HIS A 80 -1.18 7.88 5.81
C HIS A 80 -1.50 6.44 5.42
N SER A 81 -2.18 6.24 4.29
CA SER A 81 -2.50 4.91 3.77
C SER A 81 -1.23 4.10 3.43
N LEU A 82 -0.22 4.73 2.84
CA LEU A 82 1.09 4.11 2.61
C LEU A 82 1.78 3.71 3.92
N GLY A 83 1.82 4.60 4.91
CA GLY A 83 2.37 4.37 6.24
C GLY A 83 1.74 3.18 6.97
N GLY A 84 0.41 3.10 6.95
CA GLY A 84 -0.32 1.96 7.51
C GLY A 84 0.01 0.64 6.82
N ARG A 85 0.15 0.66 5.49
CA ARG A 85 0.50 -0.55 4.72
C ARG A 85 1.95 -0.98 4.92
N LEU A 86 2.87 -0.03 5.12
CA LEU A 86 4.25 -0.29 5.50
C LEU A 86 4.35 -1.02 6.85
N PHE A 87 3.58 -0.61 7.85
CA PHE A 87 3.48 -1.35 9.12
C PHE A 87 3.02 -2.79 8.92
N GLN A 88 2.07 -3.00 8.02
CA GLN A 88 1.56 -4.33 7.66
C GLN A 88 2.56 -5.15 6.80
N GLY A 89 3.77 -4.65 6.54
CA GLY A 89 4.84 -5.37 5.85
C GLY A 89 4.86 -5.18 4.33
N LEU A 90 4.34 -4.07 3.80
CA LEU A 90 4.43 -3.77 2.36
C LEU A 90 5.88 -3.84 1.84
N SER A 91 6.84 -3.36 2.64
CA SER A 91 8.27 -3.32 2.30
C SER A 91 8.91 -4.69 2.11
N SER A 92 8.40 -5.74 2.77
CA SER A 92 8.91 -7.10 2.58
C SER A 92 8.26 -7.81 1.39
N ARG A 93 7.07 -7.34 0.97
CA ARG A 93 6.34 -7.90 -0.17
C ARG A 93 6.78 -7.24 -1.47
N TRP A 94 6.87 -5.92 -1.53
CA TRP A 94 7.07 -5.19 -2.79
C TRP A 94 8.51 -4.72 -3.00
N PRO A 95 8.94 -4.54 -4.26
CA PRO A 95 10.29 -4.06 -4.55
C PRO A 95 10.54 -2.69 -3.93
N ALA A 96 11.70 -2.53 -3.30
CA ALA A 96 12.08 -1.29 -2.62
C ALA A 96 12.07 -0.07 -3.54
N TRP A 97 12.49 -0.21 -4.81
CA TRP A 97 12.53 0.89 -5.78
C TRP A 97 11.15 1.50 -6.05
N LEU A 98 10.09 0.68 -6.04
CA LEU A 98 8.73 1.16 -6.27
C LEU A 98 8.26 2.02 -5.10
N LEU A 99 8.56 1.59 -3.88
CA LEU A 99 8.23 2.33 -2.66
C LEU A 99 9.04 3.62 -2.57
N LEU A 100 10.34 3.56 -2.89
CA LEU A 100 11.20 4.74 -2.93
C LEU A 100 10.72 5.79 -3.93
N GLU A 101 10.21 5.38 -5.09
CA GLU A 101 9.64 6.30 -6.08
C GLU A 101 8.40 7.03 -5.53
N LEU A 102 7.50 6.32 -4.85
CA LEU A 102 6.32 6.94 -4.22
C LEU A 102 6.72 7.92 -3.12
N GLU A 103 7.65 7.52 -2.26
CA GLU A 103 8.21 8.37 -1.21
C GLU A 103 8.86 9.63 -1.78
N SER A 104 9.69 9.47 -2.81
CA SER A 104 10.39 10.59 -3.45
C SER A 104 9.41 11.59 -4.08
N ARG A 105 8.36 11.10 -4.76
CA ARG A 105 7.36 12.00 -5.37
C ARG A 105 6.49 12.70 -4.33
N GLY A 106 6.11 12.00 -3.27
CA GLY A 106 5.32 12.56 -2.19
C GLY A 106 6.06 13.66 -1.45
N THR A 107 7.29 13.37 -1.01
CA THR A 107 8.17 14.33 -0.32
C THR A 107 8.55 15.53 -1.19
N CYS A 108 8.66 15.36 -2.51
CA CYS A 108 8.92 16.47 -3.43
C CYS A 108 7.77 17.49 -3.51
N LEU A 109 6.53 17.11 -3.18
CA LEU A 109 5.40 18.03 -3.15
C LEU A 109 5.37 18.82 -1.84
N ASP A 110 5.37 18.11 -0.71
CA ASP A 110 5.51 18.68 0.63
C ASP A 110 6.03 17.61 1.59
N GLU A 111 7.30 17.73 1.96
CA GLU A 111 7.98 16.78 2.84
C GLU A 111 7.33 16.72 4.23
N SER A 112 6.89 17.86 4.77
CA SER A 112 6.36 17.94 6.13
C SER A 112 5.03 17.20 6.25
N ILE A 113 4.11 17.45 5.32
CA ILE A 113 2.79 16.81 5.27
C ILE A 113 2.94 15.33 4.97
N TRP A 114 3.83 14.98 4.04
CA TRP A 114 4.09 13.60 3.69
C TRP A 114 4.63 12.79 4.87
N CYS A 115 5.66 13.29 5.55
CA CYS A 115 6.27 12.61 6.68
C CYS A 115 5.31 12.48 7.87
N GLU A 116 4.51 13.51 8.17
CA GLU A 116 3.50 13.45 9.24
C GLU A 116 2.39 12.46 8.90
N GLY A 117 1.82 12.52 7.69
CA GLY A 117 0.79 11.58 7.24
C GLY A 117 1.28 10.13 7.31
N ARG A 118 2.47 9.86 6.76
CA ARG A 118 3.10 8.54 6.79
C ARG A 118 3.31 8.03 8.22
N SER A 119 3.87 8.86 9.10
CA SER A 119 4.14 8.48 10.49
C SER A 119 2.85 8.24 11.28
N SER A 120 1.83 9.07 11.05
CA SER A 120 0.50 8.94 11.63
C SER A 120 -0.16 7.63 11.21
N GLY A 121 -0.18 7.31 9.92
CA GLY A 121 -0.76 6.05 9.43
C GLY A 121 -0.06 4.80 9.93
N PHE A 122 1.27 4.84 10.07
CA PHE A 122 2.03 3.76 10.68
C PHE A 122 1.65 3.57 12.16
N ARG A 123 1.60 4.67 12.92
CA ARG A 123 1.24 4.68 14.34
C ARG A 123 -0.19 4.21 14.59
N ASP A 124 -1.15 4.63 13.76
CA ASP A 124 -2.54 4.19 13.84
C ASP A 124 -2.65 2.68 13.60
N ALA A 125 -1.97 2.17 12.57
CA ALA A 125 -1.94 0.73 12.30
C ALA A 125 -1.32 -0.08 13.45
N TYR A 126 -0.29 0.48 14.10
CA TYR A 126 0.28 -0.10 15.32
C TYR A 126 -0.73 -0.13 16.47
N TYR A 127 -1.41 1.00 16.76
CA TYR A 127 -2.38 1.06 17.84
C TYR A 127 -3.56 0.11 17.63
N ILE A 128 -4.09 0.04 16.41
CA ILE A 128 -5.19 -0.88 16.07
C ILE A 128 -4.78 -2.33 16.34
N ARG A 129 -3.56 -2.72 15.97
CA ARG A 129 -3.06 -4.08 16.23
C ARG A 129 -2.94 -4.35 17.74
N THR A 130 -2.30 -3.45 18.48
CA THR A 130 -2.11 -3.62 19.93
C THR A 130 -3.44 -3.66 20.68
N ALA A 131 -4.41 -2.82 20.30
CA ALA A 131 -5.75 -2.83 20.87
C ALA A 131 -6.46 -4.17 20.62
N GLY A 132 -6.33 -4.75 19.42
CA GLY A 132 -6.86 -6.07 19.11
C GLY A 132 -6.25 -7.18 19.97
N GLU A 133 -4.94 -7.11 20.23
CA GLU A 133 -4.23 -8.06 21.10
C GLU A 133 -4.74 -7.97 22.55
N TYR A 134 -4.93 -6.77 23.10
CA TYR A 134 -5.50 -6.59 24.46
C TYR A 134 -6.93 -7.11 24.59
N VAL A 135 -7.77 -6.90 23.58
CA VAL A 135 -9.16 -7.40 23.58
C VAL A 135 -9.17 -8.93 23.54
N SER A 136 -8.35 -9.55 22.68
CA SER A 136 -8.26 -11.02 22.60
C SER A 136 -7.80 -11.66 23.92
N MET A 137 -6.81 -11.07 24.59
CA MET A 137 -6.32 -11.52 25.90
C MET A 137 -7.35 -11.35 27.02
N ALA A 138 -8.28 -10.40 26.89
CA ALA A 138 -9.33 -10.17 27.88
C ALA A 138 -10.54 -11.10 27.69
N THR A 139 -10.80 -11.57 26.47
CA THR A 139 -11.92 -12.48 26.15
C THR A 139 -11.59 -13.96 26.28
N ASP A 140 -10.31 -14.34 26.31
CA ASP A 140 -9.86 -15.72 26.54
C ASP A 140 -9.73 -16.08 28.05
N ARG A 141 -10.33 -15.29 28.94
CA ARG A 141 -10.47 -15.56 30.38
C ARG A 141 -11.91 -15.90 30.74
#